data_AF-A0A973XUI7-F1
#
_entry.id   AF-A0A973XUI7-F1
#
_cell.length_a   1.000
_cell.length_b   1.000
_cell.length_c   1.000
_cell.angle_alpha   90.00
_cell.angle_beta   90.00
_cell.angle_gamma   90.00
#
_symmetry.space_group_name_H-M   'P 1'
#
loop_
_entity.id
_entity.type
_entity.pdbx_description
1 polymer ?
#
loop_
_entity_poly.entity_id
_entity_poly.type
_entity_poly.pdbx_seq_one_letter_code
_entity_poly.pdbx_strand_id
1 'polypeptide(L)'
;MAKMPDLRSGASREDWFTQIRNLPLWQAILTALPLGLLLVGGLIGGLIGALGMVVNLKIARAALAPTWKVLSMAGVILGVVITYLSIAAVLAAAF
;
A
#
# COMPACT_ATOMS: atom_id res chain seq x y z
N MET A 1 -28.78 -37.05 -21.20
CA MET A 1 -27.75 -35.99 -21.03
C MET A 1 -28.30 -34.93 -20.09
N ALA A 2 -27.84 -34.91 -18.84
CA ALA A 2 -28.21 -33.86 -17.89
C ALA A 2 -27.46 -32.56 -18.25
N LYS A 3 -28.19 -31.47 -18.42
CA LYS A 3 -27.66 -30.14 -18.71
C LYS A 3 -27.01 -29.61 -17.43
N MET A 4 -25.69 -29.46 -17.42
CA MET A 4 -24.98 -28.91 -16.27
C MET A 4 -25.43 -27.46 -16.03
N PRO A 5 -25.85 -27.09 -14.80
CA PRO A 5 -26.17 -25.71 -14.48
C PRO A 5 -24.92 -24.84 -14.59
N ASP A 6 -25.03 -23.77 -15.37
CA ASP A 6 -23.95 -22.82 -15.62
C ASP A 6 -23.72 -21.97 -14.36
N LEU A 7 -22.71 -22.31 -13.56
CA LEU A 7 -22.37 -21.65 -12.28
C LEU A 7 -21.60 -20.33 -12.46
N ARG A 8 -21.55 -19.75 -13.67
CA ARG A 8 -20.65 -18.63 -13.99
C ARG A 8 -21.31 -17.30 -14.36
N SER A 9 -22.63 -17.19 -14.38
CA SER A 9 -23.28 -16.01 -15.01
C SER A 9 -24.05 -15.05 -14.10
N GLY A 10 -24.18 -15.30 -12.79
CA GLY A 10 -25.10 -14.51 -11.94
C GLY A 10 -24.52 -13.81 -10.71
N ALA A 11 -23.31 -14.12 -10.26
CA ALA A 11 -22.80 -13.64 -8.97
C ALA A 11 -21.42 -12.99 -9.15
N SER A 12 -21.36 -11.65 -9.06
CA SER A 12 -20.20 -10.85 -8.57
C SER A 12 -20.09 -9.47 -9.24
N ARG A 13 -20.79 -9.21 -10.36
CA ARG A 13 -20.73 -7.91 -11.04
C ARG A 13 -21.97 -7.05 -10.93
N GLU A 14 -22.98 -7.50 -10.18
CA GLU A 14 -23.93 -6.56 -9.61
C GLU A 14 -23.30 -5.88 -8.38
N ASP A 15 -22.50 -4.86 -8.70
CA ASP A 15 -22.84 -3.50 -8.33
C ASP A 15 -22.50 -3.02 -6.90
N TRP A 16 -21.34 -3.41 -6.38
CA TRP A 16 -20.74 -2.74 -5.22
C TRP A 16 -20.66 -1.20 -5.40
N PHE A 17 -20.52 -0.74 -6.64
CA PHE A 17 -20.60 0.67 -7.00
C PHE A 17 -21.99 1.29 -6.78
N THR A 18 -23.09 0.57 -7.05
CA THR A 18 -24.45 1.10 -6.77
C THR A 18 -24.84 0.93 -5.31
N GLN A 19 -24.28 -0.04 -4.57
CA GLN A 19 -24.41 -0.08 -3.11
C GLN A 19 -23.87 1.20 -2.47
N ILE A 20 -22.69 1.69 -2.91
CA ILE A 20 -22.13 2.96 -2.41
C ILE A 20 -22.95 4.17 -2.87
N ARG A 21 -23.44 4.15 -4.12
CA ARG A 21 -24.22 5.25 -4.71
C ARG A 21 -25.59 5.44 -4.06
N ASN A 22 -26.17 4.38 -3.49
CA ASN A 22 -27.46 4.44 -2.78
C ASN A 22 -27.32 4.80 -1.29
N LEU A 23 -26.12 5.12 -0.80
CA LEU A 23 -25.92 5.55 0.57
C LEU A 23 -26.28 7.04 0.75
N PRO A 24 -26.92 7.41 1.87
CA PRO A 24 -26.96 8.79 2.34
C PRO A 24 -25.55 9.40 2.37
N LEU A 25 -25.41 10.68 2.01
CA LEU A 25 -24.11 11.34 1.84
C LEU A 25 -23.18 11.19 3.06
N TRP A 26 -23.73 11.22 4.28
CA TRP A 26 -22.96 11.03 5.51
C TRP A 26 -22.41 9.59 5.65
N GLN A 27 -23.16 8.57 5.22
CA GLN A 27 -22.69 7.18 5.20
C GLN A 27 -21.58 7.01 4.17
N ALA A 28 -21.75 7.61 2.98
CA ALA A 28 -20.73 7.60 1.94
C ALA A 28 -19.40 8.20 2.43
N ILE A 29 -19.45 9.35 3.12
CA ILE A 29 -18.27 10.00 3.71
C ILE A 29 -17.60 9.08 4.74
N LEU A 30 -18.36 8.51 5.69
CA LEU A 30 -17.80 7.63 6.71
C LEU A 30 -17.20 6.34 6.11
N THR A 31 -17.80 5.79 5.06
CA THR A 31 -17.25 4.63 4.36
C THR A 31 -16.01 4.95 3.53
N ALA A 32 -15.89 6.17 3.00
CA ALA A 32 -14.74 6.61 2.22
C ALA A 32 -13.57 7.11 3.08
N LEU A 33 -13.82 7.52 4.32
CA LEU A 33 -12.82 8.08 5.22
C LEU A 33 -11.60 7.15 5.44
N PRO A 34 -11.75 5.83 5.64
CA PRO A 34 -10.60 4.90 5.71
C PRO A 34 -9.79 4.81 4.40
N LEU A 35 -10.43 5.00 3.24
CA LEU A 35 -9.73 5.06 1.96
C LEU A 35 -8.90 6.35 1.85
N GLY A 36 -9.39 7.46 2.41
CA GLY A 36 -8.61 8.70 2.53
C GLY A 36 -7.34 8.50 3.36
N LEU A 37 -7.42 7.75 4.47
CA LEU A 37 -6.26 7.36 5.28
C LEU A 37 -5.24 6.53 4.48
N LEU A 38 -5.70 5.62 3.62
CA LEU A 38 -4.83 4.88 2.72
C LEU A 38 -4.11 5.80 1.73
N LEU A 39 -4.76 6.86 1.24
CA LEU A 39 -4.09 7.83 0.37
C LEU A 39 -3.00 8.57 1.12
N VAL A 40 -3.26 9.08 2.32
CA VAL A 40 -2.28 9.87 3.09
C VAL A 40 -1.13 8.99 3.57
N GLY A 41 -1.43 7.88 4.25
CA GLY A 41 -0.41 6.95 4.74
C GLY A 41 0.35 6.26 3.59
N GLY A 42 -0.38 5.90 2.53
CA GLY A 42 0.19 5.27 1.33
C GLY A 42 1.06 6.22 0.51
N LEU A 43 0.75 7.52 0.43
CA LEU A 43 1.63 8.51 -0.21
C LEU A 43 2.95 8.64 0.55
N ILE A 44 2.90 8.79 1.87
CA ILE A 44 4.09 8.92 2.70
C ILE A 44 4.93 7.64 2.63
N GLY A 45 4.32 6.48 2.88
CA GLY A 45 5.00 5.20 2.80
C GLY A 45 5.54 4.91 1.40
N GLY A 46 4.77 5.23 0.37
CA GLY A 46 5.14 5.06 -1.04
C GLY A 46 6.33 5.92 -1.44
N LEU A 47 6.37 7.19 -1.06
CA LEU A 47 7.51 8.08 -1.35
C LEU A 47 8.79 7.61 -0.66
N ILE A 48 8.72 7.27 0.62
CA ILE A 48 9.89 6.78 1.38
C ILE A 48 10.37 5.44 0.81
N GLY A 49 9.44 4.53 0.49
CA GLY A 49 9.74 3.25 -0.13
C GLY A 49 10.39 3.39 -1.51
N ALA A 50 9.89 4.30 -2.34
CA ALA A 50 10.44 4.59 -3.66
C ALA A 50 11.86 5.15 -3.57
N LEU A 51 12.13 6.07 -2.64
CA LEU A 51 13.49 6.57 -2.38
C LEU A 51 14.43 5.44 -1.93
N GLY A 52 13.98 4.60 -1.01
CA GLY A 52 14.71 3.40 -0.58
C GLY A 52 15.04 2.46 -1.74
N MET A 53 14.07 2.22 -2.63
CA MET A 53 14.28 1.42 -3.85
C MET A 53 15.34 2.04 -4.76
N VAL A 54 15.30 3.35 -5.00
CA VAL A 54 16.30 4.05 -5.83
C VAL A 54 17.70 3.89 -5.24
N VAL A 55 17.85 4.04 -3.92
CA VAL A 55 19.13 3.82 -3.24
C VAL A 55 19.58 2.36 -3.36
N ASN A 56 18.68 1.40 -3.14
CA ASN A 56 18.97 -0.03 -3.29
C ASN A 56 19.36 -0.40 -4.72
N LEU A 57 18.75 0.19 -5.73
CA LEU A 57 19.15 0.00 -7.13
C LEU A 57 20.55 0.55 -7.41
N LYS A 58 20.92 1.68 -6.81
CA LYS A 58 22.29 2.22 -6.90
C LYS A 58 23.31 1.26 -6.27
N ILE A 59 23.02 0.74 -5.08
CA ILE A 59 23.87 -0.25 -4.39
C ILE A 59 23.95 -1.55 -5.20
N ALA A 60 22.83 -2.02 -5.74
CA ALA A 60 22.77 -3.23 -6.55
C ALA A 60 23.66 -3.13 -7.80
N ARG A 61 23.81 -1.93 -8.37
CA ARG A 61 24.68 -1.66 -9.53
C ARG A 61 26.12 -1.33 -9.16
N ALA A 62 26.44 -1.12 -7.89
CA ALA A 62 27.79 -0.84 -7.45
C ALA A 62 28.69 -2.08 -7.54
N ALA A 63 30.00 -1.86 -7.78
CA ALA A 63 31.04 -2.88 -7.80
C ALA A 63 31.45 -3.28 -6.37
N LEU A 64 30.49 -3.79 -5.60
CA LEU A 64 30.70 -4.33 -4.25
C LEU A 64 30.71 -5.86 -4.29
N ALA A 65 31.47 -6.46 -3.39
CA ALA A 65 31.41 -7.91 -3.17
C ALA A 65 29.98 -8.32 -2.74
N PRO A 66 29.52 -9.55 -3.08
CA PRO A 66 28.13 -9.96 -2.86
C PRO A 66 27.65 -9.78 -1.42
N THR A 67 28.49 -10.14 -0.43
CA THR A 67 28.17 -10.02 1.00
C THR A 67 27.89 -8.58 1.42
N TRP A 68 28.76 -7.65 1.02
CA TRP A 68 28.62 -6.23 1.35
C TRP A 68 27.41 -5.61 0.66
N LYS A 69 27.10 -6.05 -0.57
CA LYS A 69 25.91 -5.60 -1.29
C LYS A 69 24.63 -5.97 -0.55
N VAL A 70 24.49 -7.21 -0.10
CA VAL A 70 23.32 -7.67 0.67
C VAL A 70 23.21 -6.89 1.99
N LEU A 71 24.32 -6.74 2.71
CA LEU A 71 24.34 -6.01 3.99
C LEU A 71 23.91 -4.55 3.80
N SER A 72 24.44 -3.85 2.79
CA SER A 72 24.07 -2.47 2.50
C SER A 72 22.60 -2.35 2.09
N MET A 73 22.08 -3.27 1.27
CA MET A 73 20.67 -3.23 0.86
C MET A 73 19.72 -3.51 2.03
N ALA A 74 20.09 -4.42 2.93
CA ALA A 74 19.36 -4.66 4.17
C ALA A 74 19.38 -3.42 5.09
N GLY A 75 20.52 -2.73 5.16
CA GLY A 75 20.65 -1.46 5.89
C GLY A 75 19.71 -0.38 5.37
N VAL A 76 19.55 -0.25 4.05
CA VAL A 76 18.58 0.69 3.45
C VAL A 76 17.15 0.32 3.82
N ILE A 77 16.80 -0.97 3.79
CA ILE A 77 15.46 -1.43 4.18
C ILE A 77 15.17 -1.06 5.65
N LEU A 78 16.11 -1.33 6.55
CA LEU A 78 16.01 -0.93 7.95
C LEU A 78 15.85 0.58 8.09
N GLY A 79 16.66 1.36 7.38
CA GLY A 79 16.58 2.83 7.39
C GLY A 79 15.22 3.36 6.92
N VAL A 80 14.65 2.79 5.86
CA VAL A 80 13.31 3.13 5.34
C VAL A 80 12.23 2.83 6.39
N VAL A 81 12.26 1.64 7.00
CA VAL A 81 11.29 1.24 8.02
C VAL A 81 11.37 2.16 9.24
N ILE A 82 12.58 2.40 9.74
CA ILE A 82 12.78 3.31 10.88
C ILE A 82 12.27 4.71 10.55
N THR A 83 12.60 5.24 9.37
CA THR A 83 12.16 6.57 8.94
C THR A 83 10.63 6.67 8.87
N TYR A 84 9.97 5.68 8.26
CA TYR A 84 8.50 5.63 8.19
C TYR A 84 7.88 5.59 9.59
N LEU A 85 8.38 4.72 10.47
CA LEU A 85 7.89 4.60 11.84
C LEU A 85 8.14 5.87 12.66
N SER A 86 9.28 6.55 12.47
CA SER A 86 9.55 7.84 13.13
C SER A 86 8.55 8.90 12.70
N ILE A 87 8.22 9.00 11.41
CA ILE A 87 7.21 9.93 10.92
C ILE A 87 5.83 9.57 11.51
N ALA A 88 5.47 8.29 11.51
CA ALA A 88 4.23 7.83 12.11
C ALA A 88 4.15 8.15 13.61
N ALA A 89 5.25 7.97 14.36
CA ALA A 89 5.33 8.27 15.77
C ALA A 89 5.20 9.78 16.06
N VAL A 90 5.86 10.63 15.25
CA VAL A 90 5.74 12.10 15.38
C VAL A 90 4.32 12.55 15.09
N LEU A 91 3.68 12.02 14.04
CA LEU A 91 2.29 12.31 13.73
C LEU A 91 1.37 11.85 14.85
N ALA A 92 1.57 10.64 15.38
CA ALA A 92 0.79 10.11 16.48
C ALA A 92 0.97 10.89 17.80
N ALA A 93 2.13 11.53 18.02
CA ALA A 93 2.36 12.38 19.17
C ALA A 93 1.80 13.81 19.00
N ALA A 94 1.45 14.21 17.76
CA ALA A 94 0.96 15.53 17.44
C ALA A 94 -0.57 15.65 17.49
N PHE A 95 -1.29 14.52 17.55
CA PHE A 95 -2.76 14.44 17.62
C PHE A 95 -3.19 13.69 18.88
#